data_AF-A0A8B8KJN4-F1
#
_entry.id   AF-A0A8B8KJN4-F1
#
_cell.length_a   1.000
_cell.length_b   1.000
_cell.length_c   1.000
_cell.angle_alpha   90.00
_cell.angle_beta   90.00
_cell.angle_gamma   90.00
#
_symmetry.space_group_name_H-M   'P 1'
#
loop_
_entity.id
_entity.type
_entity.pdbx_description
1 polymer ?
#
loop_
_entity_poly.entity_id
_entity_poly.type
_entity_poly.pdbx_seq_one_letter_code
_entity_poly.pdbx_strand_id
1 'polypeptide(L)'
;MEFLTLLYGVTILYLCFLIWKFFDQRRDQECYILDYQLYKPSDERKLGTECCGKIIGRNTHLGLNEYKFLLKAVVSSGIGEETYAPSNVIEGREANPTLMDGITEMEEFFYDSIAKLLTRSGISPSQIDVLVVNVSMFAAIPSLTSRIINHYKMRQDIKAYNLTGMGCSASLISLDIIKNIFKSQKNKCALLVTSESLSPNWYAGNDRSMILANCLFRTGGCVILLTNNRSLKHRAIMKLKCLVRTHHGAKEDSYSSCYQKEDEQGRLGFYLAKNLPKAATRAFVDNLRVLSPKILPTRELLRFMIVSLIKKLRRSSSLKSSGMGSNKSPLNFKTGVDHFCLHTGGKAVIDGIGMSLDLCEYDLEPARMTLHRFGNTSASSLWYVLGYMEAKKRLKKGDRVLMISFGAGFKCNSCLWEVMKDLGNTNNVWDDCIDDYPPESLANPFMEKYGWINNVEDASTFKFPDSLK
;
A
#
# COMPACT_ATOMS: atom_id res chain seq x y z
N MET A 1 -53.73 36.40 16.08
CA MET A 1 -52.56 36.09 16.95
C MET A 1 -52.26 34.60 16.97
N GLU A 2 -53.26 33.73 17.12
CA GLU A 2 -53.09 32.26 17.20
C GLU A 2 -52.58 31.60 15.89
N PHE A 3 -53.05 32.04 14.72
CA PHE A 3 -52.58 31.50 13.44
C PHE A 3 -51.11 31.82 13.16
N LEU A 4 -50.67 33.03 13.52
CA LEU A 4 -49.30 33.48 13.30
C LEU A 4 -48.33 32.73 14.23
N THR A 5 -48.72 32.49 15.49
CA THR A 5 -47.95 31.69 16.44
C THR A 5 -47.87 30.21 16.03
N LEU A 6 -48.95 29.64 15.47
CA LEU A 6 -48.93 28.29 14.90
C LEU A 6 -47.96 28.19 13.71
N LEU A 7 -47.97 29.18 12.80
CA LEU A 7 -47.08 29.22 11.64
C LEU A 7 -45.60 29.35 12.04
N TYR A 8 -45.29 30.19 13.04
CA TYR A 8 -43.94 30.27 13.61
C TYR A 8 -43.54 28.96 14.32
N GLY A 9 -44.46 28.30 15.02
CA GLY A 9 -44.22 26.99 15.63
C GLY A 9 -43.84 25.91 14.60
N VAL A 10 -44.59 25.82 13.49
CA VAL A 10 -44.33 24.85 12.41
C VAL A 10 -42.99 25.13 11.72
N THR A 11 -42.66 26.40 11.47
CA THR A 11 -41.37 26.76 10.84
C THR A 11 -40.17 26.48 11.75
N ILE A 12 -40.29 26.75 13.06
CA ILE A 12 -39.26 26.39 14.05
C ILE A 12 -39.10 24.87 14.13
N LEU A 13 -40.20 24.11 14.22
CA LEU A 13 -40.15 22.64 14.26
C LEU A 13 -39.53 22.06 12.99
N TYR A 14 -39.86 22.62 11.81
CA TYR A 14 -39.25 22.21 10.55
C TYR A 14 -37.74 22.54 10.52
N LEU A 15 -37.33 23.71 11.01
CA LEU A 15 -35.91 24.06 11.13
C LEU A 15 -35.17 23.12 12.09
N CYS A 16 -35.76 22.81 13.25
CA CYS A 16 -35.23 21.82 14.19
C CYS A 16 -35.13 20.43 13.54
N PHE A 17 -36.12 20.02 12.75
CA PHE A 17 -36.09 18.76 12.00
C PHE A 17 -34.99 18.76 10.94
N LEU A 18 -34.78 19.86 10.19
CA LEU A 18 -33.70 19.98 9.21
C LEU A 18 -32.32 19.91 9.89
N ILE A 19 -32.15 20.60 11.02
CA ILE A 19 -30.92 20.54 11.81
C ILE A 19 -30.69 19.13 12.34
N TRP A 20 -31.72 18.50 12.92
CA TRP A 20 -31.64 17.12 13.41
C TRP A 20 -31.29 16.15 12.28
N LYS A 21 -31.99 16.23 11.13
CA LYS A 21 -31.75 15.42 9.95
C LYS A 21 -30.33 15.62 9.42
N PHE A 22 -29.80 16.84 9.42
CA PHE A 22 -28.43 17.14 9.02
C PHE A 22 -27.40 16.48 9.95
N PHE A 23 -27.60 16.58 11.27
CA PHE A 23 -26.72 15.93 12.24
C PHE A 23 -26.84 14.40 12.19
N ASP A 24 -28.04 13.86 12.08
CA ASP A 24 -28.30 12.43 11.97
C ASP A 24 -27.67 11.84 10.71
N GLN A 25 -27.87 12.50 9.55
CA GLN A 25 -27.24 12.10 8.31
C GLN A 25 -25.73 12.09 8.43
N ARG A 26 -25.09 13.14 8.99
CA ARG A 26 -23.62 13.16 9.16
C ARG A 26 -23.09 12.10 10.13
N ARG A 27 -23.89 11.68 11.12
CA ARG A 27 -23.48 10.68 12.13
C ARG A 27 -23.35 9.27 11.56
N ASP A 28 -24.07 8.94 10.49
CA ASP A 28 -24.08 7.60 9.89
C ASP A 28 -23.14 7.48 8.66
N GLN A 29 -22.34 8.52 8.38
CA GLN A 29 -21.40 8.57 7.25
C GLN A 29 -19.97 8.17 7.63
N GLU A 30 -19.78 7.68 8.84
CA GLU A 30 -18.49 7.29 9.37
C GLU A 30 -18.02 5.96 8.77
N CYS A 31 -16.71 5.76 8.67
CA CYS A 31 -16.13 4.51 8.16
C CYS A 31 -15.22 3.92 9.22
N TYR A 32 -15.60 2.74 9.71
CA TYR A 32 -14.88 1.99 10.74
C TYR A 32 -14.28 0.73 10.15
N ILE A 33 -13.06 0.38 10.56
CA ILE A 33 -12.52 -0.96 10.37
C ILE A 33 -12.89 -1.78 11.59
N LEU A 34 -13.51 -2.94 11.37
CA LEU A 34 -13.83 -3.90 12.42
C LEU A 34 -12.68 -4.88 12.66
N ASP A 35 -12.10 -5.38 11.57
CA ASP A 35 -11.05 -6.39 11.58
C ASP A 35 -10.33 -6.39 10.21
N TYR A 36 -9.13 -6.95 10.15
CA TYR A 36 -8.40 -7.19 8.90
C TYR A 36 -7.55 -8.47 9.01
N GLN A 37 -7.32 -9.14 7.89
CA GLN A 37 -6.51 -10.35 7.80
C GLN A 37 -5.44 -10.19 6.74
N LEU A 38 -4.19 -10.35 7.15
CA LEU A 38 -3.03 -10.41 6.26
C LEU A 38 -2.80 -11.85 5.80
N TYR A 39 -2.39 -12.01 4.55
CA TYR A 39 -2.04 -13.30 3.97
C TYR A 39 -0.55 -13.57 4.14
N LYS A 40 -0.20 -14.79 4.55
CA LYS A 40 1.19 -15.26 4.57
C LYS A 40 1.27 -16.49 3.69
N PRO A 41 1.96 -16.42 2.54
CA PRO A 41 2.18 -17.60 1.71
C PRO A 41 2.93 -18.70 2.47
N SER A 42 2.83 -19.93 1.98
CA SER A 42 3.54 -21.08 2.56
C SER A 42 5.06 -20.94 2.45
N ASP A 43 5.78 -21.57 3.38
CA ASP A 43 7.25 -21.50 3.47
C ASP A 43 7.96 -22.09 2.24
N GLU A 44 7.33 -23.03 1.53
CA GLU A 44 7.82 -23.58 0.25
C GLU A 44 7.97 -22.52 -0.85
N ARG A 45 7.28 -21.38 -0.70
CA ARG A 45 7.33 -20.24 -1.63
C ARG A 45 8.32 -19.16 -1.21
N LYS A 46 9.11 -19.39 -0.15
CA LYS A 46 10.12 -18.43 0.29
C LYS A 46 11.21 -18.25 -0.75
N LEU A 47 11.59 -17.00 -0.93
CA LEU A 47 12.48 -16.52 -1.97
C LEU A 47 13.77 -15.98 -1.34
N GLY A 48 14.54 -16.88 -0.72
CA GLY A 48 15.88 -16.59 -0.20
C GLY A 48 16.92 -16.45 -1.32
N THR A 49 18.15 -16.10 -0.93
CA THR A 49 19.28 -15.82 -1.83
C THR A 49 19.59 -16.98 -2.78
N GLU A 50 19.56 -18.22 -2.29
CA GLU A 50 19.80 -19.39 -3.15
C GLU A 50 18.69 -19.61 -4.16
N CYS A 51 17.43 -19.58 -3.73
CA CYS A 51 16.28 -19.78 -4.60
C CYS A 51 16.23 -18.70 -5.69
N CYS A 52 16.40 -17.42 -5.30
CA CYS A 52 16.52 -16.31 -6.24
C CYS A 52 17.63 -16.54 -7.26
N GLY A 53 18.81 -16.96 -6.81
CA GLY A 53 19.95 -17.19 -7.71
C GLY A 53 19.65 -18.25 -8.77
N LYS A 54 18.99 -19.34 -8.38
CA LYS A 54 18.52 -20.38 -9.32
C LYS A 54 17.52 -19.80 -10.32
N ILE A 55 16.50 -19.07 -9.85
CA ILE A 55 15.50 -18.43 -10.74
C ILE A 55 16.16 -17.46 -11.72
N ILE A 56 17.10 -16.64 -11.25
CA ILE A 56 17.85 -15.73 -12.14
C ILE A 56 18.69 -16.54 -13.13
N GLY A 57 19.36 -17.61 -12.69
CA GLY A 57 20.18 -18.50 -13.53
C GLY A 57 19.40 -19.23 -14.62
N ARG A 58 18.10 -19.48 -14.43
CA ARG A 58 17.20 -20.04 -15.46
C ARG A 58 16.96 -19.09 -16.62
N ASN A 59 17.10 -17.78 -16.43
CA ASN A 59 16.89 -16.80 -17.51
C ASN A 59 18.10 -16.75 -18.45
N THR A 60 17.97 -17.41 -19.60
CA THR A 60 19.00 -17.49 -20.63
C THR A 60 19.26 -16.19 -21.40
N HIS A 61 18.44 -15.15 -21.20
CA HIS A 61 18.57 -13.86 -21.89
C HIS A 61 19.52 -12.88 -21.18
N LEU A 62 19.97 -13.21 -19.95
CA LEU A 62 20.78 -12.31 -19.13
C LEU A 62 22.27 -12.40 -19.50
N GLY A 63 22.88 -11.25 -19.77
CA GLY A 63 24.34 -11.11 -19.90
C GLY A 63 25.00 -10.62 -18.60
N LEU A 64 26.33 -10.54 -18.60
CA LEU A 64 27.12 -10.10 -17.44
C LEU A 64 26.62 -8.77 -16.85
N ASN A 65 26.28 -7.81 -17.72
CA ASN A 65 25.83 -6.49 -17.28
C ASN A 65 24.46 -6.52 -16.58
N GLU A 66 23.56 -7.40 -17.04
CA GLU A 66 22.25 -7.61 -16.43
C GLU A 66 22.40 -8.30 -15.08
N TYR A 67 23.31 -9.28 -14.95
CA TYR A 67 23.66 -9.88 -13.66
C TYR A 67 24.24 -8.86 -12.67
N LYS A 68 25.19 -8.02 -13.11
CA LYS A 68 25.73 -6.91 -12.27
C LYS A 68 24.63 -5.94 -11.83
N PHE A 69 23.72 -5.61 -12.75
CA PHE A 69 22.57 -4.75 -12.46
C PHE A 69 21.65 -5.39 -11.42
N LEU A 70 21.28 -6.66 -11.60
CA LEU A 70 20.45 -7.43 -10.69
C LEU A 70 21.04 -7.53 -9.29
N LEU A 71 22.32 -7.89 -9.19
CA LEU A 71 23.04 -7.95 -7.91
C LEU A 71 22.93 -6.60 -7.18
N LYS A 72 23.25 -5.50 -7.88
CA LYS A 72 23.14 -4.15 -7.31
C LYS A 72 21.71 -3.83 -6.87
N ALA A 73 20.71 -4.18 -7.69
CA ALA A 73 19.31 -3.93 -7.40
C ALA A 73 18.83 -4.70 -6.16
N VAL A 74 19.14 -6.00 -6.07
CA VAL A 74 18.75 -6.84 -4.93
C VAL A 74 19.42 -6.37 -3.64
N VAL A 75 20.75 -6.18 -3.65
CA VAL A 75 21.51 -5.77 -2.46
C VAL A 75 21.06 -4.40 -1.94
N SER A 76 20.65 -3.49 -2.82
CA SER A 76 20.19 -2.14 -2.43
C SER A 76 18.68 -2.03 -2.18
N SER A 77 17.90 -3.09 -2.41
CA SER A 77 16.44 -3.07 -2.33
C SER A 77 15.91 -2.85 -0.92
N GLY A 78 16.63 -3.35 0.10
CA GLY A 78 16.16 -3.45 1.48
C GLY A 78 15.28 -4.67 1.76
N ILE A 79 15.18 -5.60 0.81
CA ILE A 79 14.45 -6.87 0.94
C ILE A 79 15.38 -7.93 1.54
N GLY A 80 14.85 -8.72 2.48
CA GLY A 80 15.54 -9.82 3.14
C GLY A 80 15.18 -11.19 2.55
N GLU A 81 15.59 -12.24 3.27
CA GLU A 81 15.56 -13.63 2.80
C GLU A 81 14.18 -14.31 2.89
N GLU A 82 13.27 -13.75 3.68
CA GLU A 82 12.03 -14.42 4.09
C GLU A 82 10.80 -14.00 3.25
N THR A 83 11.02 -13.43 2.06
CA THR A 83 9.95 -12.96 1.18
C THR A 83 9.38 -14.08 0.30
N TYR A 84 8.26 -13.85 -0.41
CA TYR A 84 7.55 -14.91 -1.13
C TYR A 84 7.32 -14.58 -2.62
N ALA A 85 7.33 -15.62 -3.45
CA ALA A 85 7.03 -15.57 -4.87
C ALA A 85 5.85 -16.51 -5.23
N PRO A 86 5.23 -16.35 -6.40
CA PRO A 86 4.15 -17.24 -6.84
C PRO A 86 4.69 -18.64 -7.18
N SER A 87 3.83 -19.66 -7.03
CA SER A 87 4.21 -21.07 -7.17
C SER A 87 4.81 -21.40 -8.53
N ASN A 88 4.25 -20.86 -9.62
CA ASN A 88 4.74 -21.12 -10.97
C ASN A 88 6.18 -20.64 -11.18
N VAL A 89 6.62 -19.59 -10.49
CA VAL A 89 8.01 -19.09 -10.57
C VAL A 89 8.95 -20.02 -9.79
N ILE A 90 8.53 -20.50 -8.62
CA ILE A 90 9.31 -21.48 -7.85
C ILE A 90 9.51 -22.76 -8.68
N GLU A 91 8.45 -23.22 -9.34
CA GLU A 91 8.40 -24.43 -10.19
C GLU A 91 9.20 -24.33 -11.50
N GLY A 92 9.70 -23.16 -11.90
CA GLY A 92 10.44 -23.02 -13.17
C GLY A 92 9.54 -22.73 -14.39
N ARG A 93 8.30 -22.30 -14.17
CA ARG A 93 7.31 -21.96 -15.20
C ARG A 93 7.11 -20.45 -15.34
N GLU A 94 8.02 -19.63 -14.81
CA GLU A 94 7.95 -18.16 -14.85
C GLU A 94 7.87 -17.59 -16.26
N ALA A 95 8.47 -18.25 -17.26
CA ALA A 95 8.46 -17.79 -18.65
C ALA A 95 7.16 -18.15 -19.41
N ASN A 96 6.37 -19.09 -18.89
CA ASN A 96 5.17 -19.60 -19.55
C ASN A 96 4.00 -19.72 -18.55
N PRO A 97 3.56 -18.60 -17.95
CA PRO A 97 2.44 -18.63 -17.03
C PRO A 97 1.14 -18.94 -17.77
N THR A 98 0.26 -19.68 -17.11
CA THR A 98 -1.10 -19.95 -17.57
C THR A 98 -2.09 -19.03 -16.88
N LEU A 99 -3.29 -18.88 -17.46
CA LEU A 99 -4.39 -18.20 -16.79
C LEU A 99 -4.71 -18.83 -15.42
N MET A 100 -4.58 -20.15 -15.31
CA MET A 100 -4.84 -20.88 -14.07
C MET A 100 -3.84 -20.56 -12.96
N ASP A 101 -2.61 -20.19 -13.29
CA ASP A 101 -1.63 -19.78 -12.29
C ASP A 101 -2.10 -18.51 -11.55
N GLY A 102 -2.58 -17.51 -12.30
CA GLY A 102 -3.15 -16.29 -11.72
C GLY A 102 -4.46 -16.52 -10.96
N ILE A 103 -5.33 -17.42 -11.46
CA ILE A 103 -6.57 -17.79 -10.75
C ILE A 103 -6.23 -18.45 -9.41
N THR A 104 -5.36 -19.46 -9.42
CA THR A 104 -5.01 -20.24 -8.24
C THR A 104 -4.31 -19.39 -7.19
N GLU A 105 -3.35 -18.55 -7.60
CA GLU A 105 -2.67 -17.60 -6.71
C GLU A 105 -3.66 -16.71 -5.95
N MET A 106 -4.69 -16.21 -6.64
CA MET A 106 -5.70 -15.34 -6.03
C MET A 106 -6.72 -16.11 -5.20
N GLU A 107 -7.19 -17.28 -5.66
CA GLU A 107 -8.17 -18.09 -4.95
C GLU A 107 -7.59 -18.67 -3.65
N GLU A 108 -6.32 -19.11 -3.63
CA GLU A 108 -5.63 -19.50 -2.39
C GLU A 108 -5.67 -18.39 -1.34
N PHE A 109 -5.30 -17.17 -1.74
CA PHE A 109 -5.35 -16.00 -0.87
C PHE A 109 -6.79 -15.71 -0.39
N PHE A 110 -7.76 -15.69 -1.31
CA PHE A 110 -9.15 -15.36 -0.97
C PHE A 110 -9.75 -16.39 -0.01
N TYR A 111 -9.48 -17.68 -0.23
CA TYR A 111 -10.05 -18.75 0.59
C TYR A 111 -9.41 -18.75 1.98
N ASP A 112 -8.11 -18.53 2.08
CA ASP A 112 -7.42 -18.42 3.36
C ASP A 112 -7.90 -17.20 4.17
N SER A 113 -7.71 -16.01 3.61
CA SER A 113 -7.80 -14.77 4.38
C SER A 113 -9.23 -14.30 4.61
N ILE A 114 -10.15 -14.50 3.66
CA ILE A 114 -11.56 -14.16 3.88
C ILE A 114 -12.19 -15.13 4.89
N ALA A 115 -11.91 -16.44 4.79
CA ALA A 115 -12.46 -17.42 5.74
C ALA A 115 -11.99 -17.15 7.18
N LYS A 116 -10.68 -16.91 7.39
CA LYS A 116 -10.12 -16.52 8.70
C LYS A 116 -10.78 -15.26 9.26
N LEU A 117 -10.92 -14.22 8.43
CA LEU A 117 -11.51 -12.95 8.84
C LEU A 117 -13.00 -13.08 9.20
N LEU A 118 -13.80 -13.73 8.36
CA LEU A 118 -15.24 -13.91 8.61
C LEU A 118 -15.48 -14.79 9.83
N THR A 119 -14.71 -15.87 10.00
CA THR A 119 -14.78 -16.74 11.18
C THR A 119 -14.45 -15.97 12.46
N ARG A 120 -13.33 -15.24 12.49
CA ARG A 120 -12.92 -14.45 13.66
C ARG A 120 -13.88 -13.31 13.98
N SER A 121 -14.42 -12.65 12.96
CA SER A 121 -15.37 -11.55 13.15
C SER A 121 -16.80 -12.01 13.45
N GLY A 122 -17.15 -13.26 13.19
CA GLY A 122 -18.51 -13.79 13.30
C GLY A 122 -19.50 -13.12 12.33
N ILE A 123 -19.00 -12.44 11.29
CA ILE A 123 -19.84 -11.87 10.23
C ILE A 123 -20.01 -12.93 9.15
N SER A 124 -21.25 -13.31 8.88
CA SER A 124 -21.56 -14.24 7.80
C SER A 124 -21.36 -13.59 6.42
N PRO A 125 -21.00 -14.36 5.37
CA PRO A 125 -20.92 -13.84 4.01
C PRO A 125 -22.21 -13.15 3.54
N SER A 126 -23.36 -13.64 4.01
CA SER A 126 -24.67 -13.07 3.72
C SER A 126 -24.94 -11.74 4.44
N GLN A 127 -24.03 -11.23 5.26
CA GLN A 127 -24.12 -9.89 5.87
C GLN A 127 -23.29 -8.84 5.12
N ILE A 128 -22.43 -9.24 4.18
CA ILE A 128 -21.60 -8.32 3.39
C ILE A 128 -22.47 -7.63 2.31
N ASP A 129 -22.53 -6.30 2.33
CA ASP A 129 -23.26 -5.49 1.36
C ASP A 129 -22.42 -5.01 0.18
N VAL A 130 -21.13 -4.82 0.40
CA VAL A 130 -20.20 -4.26 -0.58
C VAL A 130 -18.94 -5.11 -0.62
N LEU A 131 -18.55 -5.55 -1.80
CA LEU A 131 -17.27 -6.23 -2.04
C LEU A 131 -16.44 -5.40 -3.01
N VAL A 132 -15.27 -4.94 -2.58
CA VAL A 132 -14.30 -4.29 -3.46
C VAL A 132 -13.05 -5.16 -3.50
N VAL A 133 -12.71 -5.68 -4.67
CA VAL A 133 -11.50 -6.46 -4.91
C VAL A 133 -10.56 -5.64 -5.78
N ASN A 134 -9.32 -5.51 -5.34
CA ASN A 134 -8.27 -4.83 -6.08
C ASN A 134 -7.09 -5.78 -6.30
N VAL A 135 -6.83 -6.09 -7.57
CA VAL A 135 -5.66 -6.82 -8.07
C VAL A 135 -5.26 -6.17 -9.39
N SER A 136 -4.09 -5.54 -9.45
CA SER A 136 -3.79 -4.60 -10.53
C SER A 136 -3.31 -5.27 -11.81
N MET A 137 -2.57 -6.36 -11.68
CA MET A 137 -1.89 -7.03 -12.79
C MET A 137 -2.61 -8.31 -13.23
N PHE A 138 -3.88 -8.49 -12.82
CA PHE A 138 -4.66 -9.65 -13.24
C PHE A 138 -6.14 -9.30 -13.41
N ALA A 139 -6.68 -9.65 -14.57
CA ALA A 139 -8.10 -9.57 -14.90
C ALA A 139 -8.54 -10.89 -15.51
N ALA A 140 -9.50 -11.54 -14.86
CA ALA A 140 -10.09 -12.79 -15.31
C ALA A 140 -11.58 -12.62 -15.61
N ILE A 141 -12.12 -13.52 -16.45
CA ILE A 141 -13.55 -13.67 -16.69
C ILE A 141 -13.93 -15.10 -16.26
N PRO A 142 -14.90 -15.29 -15.34
CA PRO A 142 -15.60 -14.26 -14.55
C PRO A 142 -14.64 -13.51 -13.61
N SER A 143 -15.04 -12.30 -13.20
CA SER A 143 -14.24 -11.41 -12.35
C SER A 143 -13.86 -12.03 -11.01
N LEU A 144 -12.80 -11.53 -10.38
CA LEU A 144 -12.36 -12.01 -9.06
C LEU A 144 -13.45 -11.81 -8.00
N THR A 145 -14.18 -10.70 -8.08
CA THR A 145 -15.37 -10.49 -7.24
C THR A 145 -16.42 -11.59 -7.43
N SER A 146 -16.72 -11.97 -8.67
CA SER A 146 -17.73 -13.00 -8.97
C SER A 146 -17.29 -14.37 -8.47
N ARG A 147 -15.99 -14.68 -8.53
CA ARG A 147 -15.40 -15.90 -7.97
C ARG A 147 -15.56 -15.97 -6.45
N ILE A 148 -15.25 -14.88 -5.74
CA ILE A 148 -15.47 -14.78 -4.28
C ILE A 148 -16.96 -14.93 -3.94
N ILE A 149 -17.84 -14.21 -4.64
CA ILE A 149 -19.29 -14.26 -4.42
C ILE A 149 -19.82 -15.69 -4.61
N ASN A 150 -19.39 -16.37 -5.67
CA ASN A 150 -19.79 -17.74 -5.95
C ASN A 150 -19.25 -18.72 -4.89
N HIS A 151 -18.00 -18.56 -4.44
CA HIS A 151 -17.41 -19.44 -3.43
C HIS A 151 -18.13 -19.31 -2.08
N TYR A 152 -18.30 -18.08 -1.59
CA TYR A 152 -18.88 -17.81 -0.27
C TYR A 152 -20.41 -17.71 -0.27
N LYS A 153 -21.08 -17.94 -1.42
CA LYS A 153 -22.53 -17.84 -1.60
C LYS A 153 -23.09 -16.52 -1.03
N MET A 154 -22.44 -15.42 -1.39
CA MET A 154 -22.87 -14.08 -0.98
C MET A 154 -24.21 -13.71 -1.62
N ARG A 155 -24.89 -12.71 -1.05
CA ARG A 155 -26.25 -12.32 -1.48
C ARG A 155 -26.28 -11.86 -2.93
N GLN A 156 -27.43 -12.07 -3.57
CA GLN A 156 -27.69 -11.66 -4.96
C GLN A 156 -27.67 -10.13 -5.18
N ASP A 157 -27.87 -9.34 -4.11
CA ASP A 157 -27.93 -7.87 -4.16
C ASP A 157 -26.61 -7.19 -3.77
N ILE A 158 -25.54 -7.96 -3.61
CA ILE A 158 -24.22 -7.44 -3.23
C ILE A 158 -23.68 -6.45 -4.26
N LYS A 159 -23.12 -5.34 -3.78
CA LYS A 159 -22.42 -4.38 -4.64
C LYS A 159 -20.98 -4.79 -4.83
N ALA A 160 -20.65 -5.30 -6.00
CA ALA A 160 -19.33 -5.82 -6.30
C ALA A 160 -18.53 -4.90 -7.24
N TYR A 161 -17.27 -4.61 -6.88
CA TYR A 161 -16.36 -3.79 -7.68
C TYR A 161 -15.01 -4.51 -7.84
N ASN A 162 -14.61 -4.78 -9.08
CA ASN A 162 -13.31 -5.36 -9.41
C ASN A 162 -12.41 -4.27 -10.00
N LEU A 163 -11.33 -3.91 -9.31
CA LEU A 163 -10.38 -2.89 -9.73
C LEU A 163 -9.08 -3.54 -10.23
N THR A 164 -8.64 -3.10 -11.41
CA THR A 164 -7.41 -3.54 -12.08
C THR A 164 -6.65 -2.30 -12.60
N GLY A 165 -5.32 -2.38 -12.76
CA GLY A 165 -4.49 -1.30 -13.31
C GLY A 165 -4.29 -0.08 -12.39
N MET A 166 -4.60 -0.19 -11.09
CA MET A 166 -4.52 0.94 -10.16
C MET A 166 -3.21 1.01 -9.37
N GLY A 167 -2.42 -0.05 -9.40
CA GLY A 167 -1.09 -0.19 -8.79
C GLY A 167 -1.11 -0.14 -7.26
N CYS A 168 0.04 0.13 -6.66
CA CYS A 168 0.21 0.03 -5.20
C CYS A 168 -0.58 1.04 -4.37
N SER A 169 -1.25 2.02 -5.00
CA SER A 169 -2.08 3.01 -4.30
C SER A 169 -3.54 2.57 -4.13
N ALA A 170 -3.89 1.42 -4.69
CA ALA A 170 -5.27 1.05 -4.95
C ALA A 170 -6.07 0.62 -3.73
N SER A 171 -5.42 0.24 -2.62
CA SER A 171 -6.13 -0.03 -1.37
C SER A 171 -6.87 1.21 -0.86
N LEU A 172 -6.21 2.38 -0.87
CA LEU A 172 -6.85 3.64 -0.46
C LEU A 172 -7.86 4.16 -1.50
N ILE A 173 -7.72 3.80 -2.76
CA ILE A 173 -8.73 4.09 -3.80
C ILE A 173 -10.00 3.27 -3.55
N SER A 174 -9.83 2.00 -3.21
CA SER A 174 -10.93 1.10 -2.89
C SER A 174 -11.67 1.54 -1.63
N LEU A 175 -10.93 2.03 -0.62
CA LEU A 175 -11.50 2.62 0.58
C LEU A 175 -12.34 3.87 0.27
N ASP A 176 -11.95 4.69 -0.70
CA ASP A 176 -12.71 5.87 -1.13
C ASP A 176 -14.07 5.47 -1.74
N ILE A 177 -14.11 4.38 -2.53
CA ILE A 177 -15.37 3.81 -3.05
C ILE A 177 -16.28 3.41 -1.90
N ILE A 178 -15.77 2.62 -0.95
CA ILE A 178 -16.53 2.15 0.22
C ILE A 178 -17.03 3.34 1.06
N LYS A 179 -16.16 4.32 1.32
CA LYS A 179 -16.50 5.55 2.06
C LYS A 179 -17.65 6.30 1.39
N ASN A 180 -17.64 6.42 0.06
CA ASN A 180 -18.70 7.10 -0.66
C ASN A 180 -20.02 6.32 -0.60
N ILE A 181 -19.98 4.98 -0.62
CA ILE A 181 -21.18 4.17 -0.39
C ILE A 181 -21.71 4.34 1.03
N PHE A 182 -20.83 4.31 2.05
CA PHE A 182 -21.20 4.55 3.45
C PHE A 182 -21.76 5.96 3.69
N LYS A 183 -21.34 6.94 2.89
CA LYS A 183 -21.94 8.29 2.93
C LYS A 183 -23.39 8.32 2.46
N SER A 184 -23.73 7.45 1.51
CA SER A 184 -25.04 7.42 0.85
C SER A 184 -25.98 6.37 1.42
N GLN A 185 -25.47 5.33 2.09
CA GLN A 185 -26.25 4.19 2.57
C GLN A 185 -25.88 3.86 4.01
N LYS A 186 -26.87 3.78 4.89
CA LYS A 186 -26.70 3.49 6.32
C LYS A 186 -26.59 1.99 6.59
N ASN A 187 -25.93 1.64 7.71
CA ASN A 187 -25.87 0.28 8.27
C ASN A 187 -25.36 -0.79 7.29
N LYS A 188 -24.29 -0.46 6.57
CA LYS A 188 -23.64 -1.34 5.60
C LYS A 188 -22.38 -1.98 6.16
N CYS A 189 -22.12 -3.20 5.71
CA CYS A 189 -20.87 -3.91 5.92
C CYS A 189 -20.16 -4.10 4.57
N ALA A 190 -18.86 -3.83 4.53
CA ALA A 190 -18.07 -3.94 3.32
C ALA A 190 -16.84 -4.82 3.55
N LEU A 191 -16.49 -5.59 2.52
CA LEU A 191 -15.26 -6.35 2.44
C LEU A 191 -14.36 -5.71 1.38
N LEU A 192 -13.18 -5.27 1.79
CA LEU A 192 -12.13 -4.79 0.91
C LEU A 192 -11.05 -5.86 0.80
N VAL A 193 -10.82 -6.38 -0.39
CA VAL A 193 -9.79 -7.38 -0.69
C VAL A 193 -8.72 -6.71 -1.56
N THR A 194 -7.47 -6.71 -1.12
CA THR A 194 -6.36 -6.11 -1.87
C THR A 194 -5.16 -7.05 -1.92
N SER A 195 -4.67 -7.30 -3.13
CA SER A 195 -3.52 -8.18 -3.40
C SER A 195 -2.86 -7.77 -4.72
N GLU A 196 -1.84 -8.50 -5.14
CA GLU A 196 -1.27 -8.45 -6.47
C GLU A 196 -1.02 -9.86 -6.98
N SER A 197 -1.31 -10.10 -8.26
CA SER A 197 -0.99 -11.38 -8.89
C SER A 197 0.32 -11.26 -9.64
N LEU A 198 1.33 -11.98 -9.17
CA LEU A 198 2.65 -11.99 -9.77
C LEU A 198 2.81 -13.12 -10.77
N SER A 199 2.01 -14.20 -10.64
CA SER A 199 2.16 -15.41 -11.46
C SER A 199 2.20 -15.13 -12.97
N PRO A 200 1.29 -14.31 -13.54
CA PRO A 200 1.29 -14.06 -14.98
C PRO A 200 2.23 -12.93 -15.42
N ASN A 201 2.94 -12.28 -14.49
CA ASN A 201 3.62 -11.01 -14.74
C ASN A 201 5.12 -11.05 -14.44
N TRP A 202 5.71 -12.23 -14.30
CA TRP A 202 7.16 -12.37 -14.16
C TRP A 202 7.85 -12.05 -15.49
N TYR A 203 8.76 -11.06 -15.48
CA TYR A 203 9.45 -10.67 -16.71
C TYR A 203 10.66 -11.56 -16.99
N ALA A 204 10.64 -12.29 -18.11
CA ALA A 204 11.69 -13.25 -18.50
C ALA A 204 12.69 -12.72 -19.56
N GLY A 205 12.61 -11.44 -19.92
CA GLY A 205 13.55 -10.81 -20.87
C GLY A 205 14.81 -10.26 -20.21
N ASN A 206 15.46 -9.28 -20.87
CA ASN A 206 16.72 -8.67 -20.45
C ASN A 206 16.66 -7.14 -20.26
N ASP A 207 15.50 -6.49 -20.46
CA ASP A 207 15.35 -5.05 -20.20
C ASP A 207 15.43 -4.75 -18.69
N ARG A 208 16.48 -4.03 -18.29
CA ARG A 208 16.75 -3.65 -16.89
C ARG A 208 15.62 -2.86 -16.25
N SER A 209 14.89 -2.06 -17.02
CA SER A 209 13.76 -1.26 -16.51
C SER A 209 12.53 -2.10 -16.19
N MET A 210 12.44 -3.33 -16.71
CA MET A 210 11.37 -4.28 -16.42
C MET A 210 11.80 -5.35 -15.42
N ILE A 211 13.03 -5.85 -15.54
CA ILE A 211 13.60 -6.85 -14.60
C ILE A 211 13.55 -6.35 -13.15
N LEU A 212 13.71 -5.05 -12.93
CA LEU A 212 13.66 -4.46 -11.60
C LEU A 212 12.37 -4.81 -10.84
N ALA A 213 11.25 -5.00 -11.54
CA ALA A 213 9.99 -5.41 -10.92
C ALA A 213 10.12 -6.78 -10.21
N ASN A 214 10.81 -7.75 -10.82
CA ASN A 214 11.04 -9.08 -10.24
C ASN A 214 11.83 -9.00 -8.92
N CYS A 215 12.73 -8.01 -8.79
CA CYS A 215 13.50 -7.81 -7.57
C CYS A 215 12.65 -7.24 -6.42
N LEU A 216 11.63 -6.44 -6.74
CA LEU A 216 10.90 -5.64 -5.75
C LEU A 216 9.63 -6.33 -5.26
N PHE A 217 8.81 -6.83 -6.19
CA PHE A 217 7.46 -7.30 -5.88
C PHE A 217 7.45 -8.70 -5.27
N ARG A 218 6.58 -8.90 -4.27
CA ARG A 218 6.43 -10.16 -3.54
C ARG A 218 4.96 -10.47 -3.32
N THR A 219 4.66 -11.75 -3.20
CA THR A 219 3.30 -12.24 -2.99
C THR A 219 2.82 -11.85 -1.59
N GLY A 220 1.61 -11.32 -1.50
CA GLY A 220 0.98 -10.92 -0.27
C GLY A 220 -0.43 -10.39 -0.52
N GLY A 221 -1.20 -10.19 0.53
CA GLY A 221 -2.59 -9.77 0.41
C GLY A 221 -3.17 -9.36 1.76
N CYS A 222 -4.25 -8.57 1.70
CA CYS A 222 -5.00 -8.16 2.88
C CYS A 222 -6.50 -8.14 2.58
N VAL A 223 -7.28 -8.61 3.54
CA VAL A 223 -8.74 -8.49 3.56
C VAL A 223 -9.13 -7.59 4.73
N ILE A 224 -9.91 -6.54 4.50
CA ILE A 224 -10.35 -5.59 5.51
C ILE A 224 -11.88 -5.59 5.60
N LEU A 225 -12.39 -5.75 6.82
CA LEU A 225 -13.82 -5.70 7.14
C LEU A 225 -14.17 -4.30 7.66
N LEU A 226 -15.05 -3.62 6.92
CA LEU A 226 -15.43 -2.23 7.18
C LEU A 226 -16.93 -2.11 7.45
N THR A 227 -17.32 -1.09 8.21
CA THR A 227 -18.74 -0.77 8.42
C THR A 227 -18.98 0.71 8.70
N ASN A 228 -20.19 1.18 8.40
CA ASN A 228 -20.75 2.40 8.98
C ASN A 228 -21.90 2.12 9.97
N ASN A 229 -22.17 0.85 10.28
CA ASN A 229 -23.18 0.46 11.25
C ASN A 229 -22.71 0.84 12.67
N ARG A 230 -23.44 1.75 13.30
CA ARG A 230 -23.11 2.27 14.62
C ARG A 230 -23.23 1.24 15.73
N SER A 231 -24.08 0.22 15.58
CA SER A 231 -24.17 -0.85 16.58
C SER A 231 -22.85 -1.62 16.72
N LEU A 232 -22.06 -1.66 15.65
CA LEU A 232 -20.75 -2.33 15.61
C LEU A 232 -19.58 -1.40 15.98
N LYS A 233 -19.82 -0.11 16.26
CA LYS A 233 -18.76 0.87 16.58
C LYS A 233 -17.89 0.43 17.75
N HIS A 234 -18.47 -0.21 18.77
CA HIS A 234 -17.74 -0.68 19.95
C HIS A 234 -16.70 -1.76 19.62
N ARG A 235 -16.82 -2.45 18.47
CA ARG A 235 -15.89 -3.48 18.01
C ARG A 235 -14.75 -2.90 17.17
N ALA A 236 -14.93 -1.70 16.63
CA ALA A 236 -14.02 -1.08 15.68
C ALA A 236 -12.59 -0.98 16.22
N ILE A 237 -11.61 -1.26 15.36
CA ILE A 237 -10.18 -1.08 15.64
C ILE A 237 -9.71 0.30 15.21
N MET A 238 -10.29 0.86 14.15
CA MET A 238 -9.92 2.17 13.61
C MET A 238 -11.13 2.91 13.02
N LYS A 239 -11.08 4.24 13.06
CA LYS A 239 -12.05 5.15 12.44
C LYS A 239 -11.36 6.04 11.41
N LEU A 240 -11.92 6.12 10.20
CA LEU A 240 -11.39 6.97 9.13
C LEU A 240 -11.69 8.45 9.43
N LYS A 241 -10.65 9.27 9.54
CA LYS A 241 -10.78 10.72 9.79
C LYS A 241 -10.69 11.53 8.51
N CYS A 242 -9.72 11.19 7.68
CA CYS A 242 -9.42 11.92 6.45
C CYS A 242 -8.97 10.95 5.37
N LEU A 243 -9.31 11.26 4.12
CA LEU A 243 -8.81 10.56 2.94
C LEU A 243 -8.59 11.60 1.85
N VAL A 244 -7.41 11.60 1.24
CA VAL A 244 -6.99 12.54 0.21
C VAL A 244 -6.36 11.76 -0.94
N ARG A 245 -6.79 12.10 -2.16
CA ARG A 245 -6.30 11.50 -3.39
C ARG A 245 -5.73 12.58 -4.28
N THR A 246 -4.55 12.32 -4.83
CA THR A 246 -3.88 13.14 -5.83
C THR A 246 -3.62 12.28 -7.05
N HIS A 247 -3.98 12.78 -8.23
CA HIS A 247 -3.84 12.04 -9.49
C HIS A 247 -3.09 12.91 -10.51
N HIS A 248 -1.94 12.45 -10.98
CA HIS A 248 -1.12 13.18 -11.95
C HIS A 248 -1.14 12.57 -13.35
N GLY A 249 -2.04 11.66 -13.66
CA GLY A 249 -2.05 10.97 -14.97
C GLY A 249 -2.31 11.86 -16.18
N ALA A 250 -2.77 13.10 -15.98
CA ALA A 250 -2.83 14.11 -17.05
C ALA A 250 -1.46 14.71 -17.41
N LYS A 251 -0.40 14.44 -16.63
CA LYS A 251 0.97 14.90 -16.87
C LYS A 251 1.77 13.77 -17.51
N GLU A 252 2.36 14.05 -18.68
CA GLU A 252 3.11 13.06 -19.47
C GLU A 252 4.23 12.38 -18.67
N ASP A 253 5.01 13.17 -17.92
CA ASP A 253 6.12 12.64 -17.11
C ASP A 253 5.66 11.72 -15.96
N SER A 254 4.43 11.87 -15.50
CA SER A 254 3.83 11.07 -14.44
C SER A 254 3.11 9.86 -15.01
N TYR A 255 2.47 9.99 -16.17
CA TYR A 255 1.87 8.90 -16.94
C TYR A 255 2.92 7.87 -17.36
N SER A 256 4.00 8.32 -18.02
CA SER A 256 5.09 7.48 -18.52
C SER A 256 6.06 6.95 -17.45
N SER A 257 5.84 7.28 -16.17
CA SER A 257 6.78 6.91 -15.08
C SER A 257 6.76 5.43 -14.73
N CYS A 258 5.62 4.76 -14.88
CA CYS A 258 5.48 3.32 -14.73
C CYS A 258 4.21 2.83 -15.42
N TYR A 259 4.36 1.83 -16.29
CA TYR A 259 3.28 1.26 -17.09
C TYR A 259 3.66 -0.13 -17.60
N GLN A 260 2.68 -0.91 -18.03
CA GLN A 260 2.91 -2.21 -18.64
C GLN A 260 3.18 -2.03 -20.14
N LYS A 261 4.22 -2.69 -20.66
CA LYS A 261 4.54 -2.73 -22.10
C LYS A 261 5.23 -4.03 -22.46
N GLU A 262 5.20 -4.36 -23.74
CA GLU A 262 6.02 -5.41 -24.30
C GLU A 262 7.44 -4.90 -24.57
N ASP A 263 8.43 -5.79 -24.47
CA ASP A 263 9.76 -5.56 -25.01
C ASP A 263 9.79 -5.79 -26.53
N GLU A 264 10.96 -5.61 -27.15
CA GLU A 264 11.13 -5.76 -28.60
C GLU A 264 10.85 -7.18 -29.12
N GLN A 265 10.79 -8.17 -28.23
CA GLN A 265 10.49 -9.57 -28.56
C GLN A 265 9.05 -9.96 -28.18
N GLY A 266 8.21 -8.99 -27.82
CA GLY A 266 6.80 -9.22 -27.46
C GLY A 266 6.59 -9.73 -26.04
N ARG A 267 7.63 -9.75 -25.18
CA ARG A 267 7.47 -10.22 -23.80
C ARG A 267 6.92 -9.09 -22.95
N LEU A 268 5.79 -9.35 -22.30
CA LEU A 268 5.13 -8.40 -21.43
C LEU A 268 5.94 -8.16 -20.15
N GLY A 269 6.13 -6.90 -19.78
CA GLY A 269 6.81 -6.52 -18.54
C GLY A 269 6.26 -5.24 -17.95
N PHE A 270 6.64 -4.95 -16.70
CA PHE A 270 6.26 -3.73 -16.00
C PHE A 270 7.42 -2.74 -16.04
N TYR A 271 7.31 -1.71 -16.87
CA TYR A 271 8.34 -0.70 -17.07
C TYR A 271 8.40 0.26 -15.89
N LEU A 272 9.59 0.45 -15.32
CA LEU A 272 9.89 1.44 -14.29
C LEU A 272 10.87 2.50 -14.81
N ALA A 273 10.38 3.72 -15.00
CA ALA A 273 11.20 4.81 -15.50
C ALA A 273 12.14 5.36 -14.41
N LYS A 274 13.32 5.84 -14.83
CA LYS A 274 14.29 6.49 -13.91
C LYS A 274 13.76 7.79 -13.28
N ASN A 275 12.78 8.44 -13.89
CA ASN A 275 12.15 9.67 -13.38
C ASN A 275 11.02 9.40 -12.36
N LEU A 276 10.69 8.14 -12.08
CA LEU A 276 9.63 7.76 -11.15
C LEU A 276 9.75 8.44 -9.78
N PRO A 277 10.93 8.51 -9.12
CA PRO A 277 11.04 9.20 -7.83
C PRO A 277 10.64 10.68 -7.90
N LYS A 278 10.93 11.35 -9.01
CA LYS A 278 10.55 12.76 -9.22
C LYS A 278 9.04 12.91 -9.38
N ALA A 279 8.40 12.02 -10.14
CA ALA A 279 6.94 11.99 -10.27
C ALA A 279 6.25 11.73 -8.92
N ALA A 280 6.81 10.80 -8.13
CA ALA A 280 6.35 10.47 -6.79
C ALA A 280 6.42 11.64 -5.82
N THR A 281 7.59 12.28 -5.71
CA THR A 281 7.79 13.45 -4.85
C THR A 281 6.83 14.58 -5.21
N ARG A 282 6.58 14.82 -6.50
CA ARG A 282 5.61 15.84 -6.92
C ARG A 282 4.18 15.50 -6.49
N ALA A 283 3.73 14.28 -6.77
CA ALA A 283 2.40 13.81 -6.35
C ALA A 283 2.24 13.86 -4.81
N PHE A 284 3.31 13.53 -4.09
CA PHE A 284 3.36 13.61 -2.64
C PHE A 284 3.21 15.04 -2.12
N VAL A 285 3.99 16.00 -2.65
CA VAL A 285 3.90 17.41 -2.24
C VAL A 285 2.50 17.97 -2.49
N ASP A 286 1.89 17.67 -3.64
CA ASP A 286 0.53 18.12 -3.95
C ASP A 286 -0.52 17.45 -3.05
N ASN A 287 -0.32 16.17 -2.69
CA ASN A 287 -1.15 15.49 -1.68
C ASN A 287 -1.03 16.15 -0.30
N LEU A 288 0.19 16.44 0.16
CA LEU A 288 0.43 17.09 1.46
C LEU A 288 -0.20 18.48 1.54
N ARG A 289 -0.24 19.25 0.45
CA ARG A 289 -0.92 20.56 0.43
C ARG A 289 -2.39 20.46 0.81
N VAL A 290 -3.08 19.40 0.39
CA VAL A 290 -4.50 19.16 0.70
C VAL A 290 -4.67 18.45 2.05
N LEU A 291 -3.75 17.57 2.40
CA LEU A 291 -3.81 16.77 3.62
C LEU A 291 -3.48 17.58 4.88
N SER A 292 -2.38 18.33 4.87
CA SER A 292 -1.84 19.06 6.02
C SER A 292 -2.88 19.90 6.78
N PRO A 293 -3.69 20.76 6.12
CA PRO A 293 -4.68 21.57 6.84
C PRO A 293 -5.82 20.75 7.45
N LYS A 294 -6.02 19.49 7.01
CA LYS A 294 -7.07 18.60 7.53
C LYS A 294 -6.62 17.76 8.72
N ILE A 295 -5.30 17.56 8.91
CA ILE A 295 -4.76 16.66 9.92
C ILE A 295 -3.95 17.39 11.01
N LEU A 296 -3.40 18.56 10.71
CA LEU A 296 -2.56 19.30 11.66
C LEU A 296 -3.39 20.20 12.57
N PRO A 297 -3.00 20.36 13.84
CA PRO A 297 -3.61 21.34 14.73
C PRO A 297 -3.48 22.77 14.19
N THR A 298 -4.48 23.61 14.45
CA THR A 298 -4.48 25.03 14.04
C THR A 298 -3.27 25.80 14.55
N ARG A 299 -2.78 25.46 15.75
CA ARG A 299 -1.55 26.04 16.33
C ARG A 299 -0.32 25.83 15.46
N GLU A 300 -0.17 24.63 14.90
CA GLU A 300 0.96 24.29 14.04
C GLU A 300 0.86 24.99 12.68
N LEU A 301 -0.35 25.06 12.11
CA LEU A 301 -0.61 25.80 10.88
C LEU A 301 -0.29 27.30 11.03
N LEU A 302 -0.67 27.89 12.17
CA LEU A 302 -0.37 29.29 12.51
C LEU A 302 1.15 29.49 12.67
N ARG A 303 1.84 28.61 13.41
CA ARG A 303 3.29 28.64 13.57
C ARG A 303 3.99 28.63 12.21
N PHE A 304 3.60 27.71 11.33
CA PHE A 304 4.15 27.60 10.00
C PHE A 304 3.90 28.85 9.15
N MET A 305 2.70 29.45 9.24
CA MET A 305 2.38 30.69 8.54
C MET A 305 3.28 31.85 9.00
N ILE A 306 3.46 32.02 10.32
CA ILE A 306 4.32 33.06 10.90
C ILE A 306 5.77 32.86 10.48
N VAL A 307 6.30 31.63 10.59
CA VAL A 307 7.69 31.30 10.18
C VAL A 307 7.90 31.55 8.69
N SER A 308 6.91 31.22 7.86
CA SER A 308 6.96 31.46 6.42
C SER A 308 6.96 32.96 6.09
N LEU A 309 6.18 33.76 6.81
CA LEU A 309 6.16 35.21 6.67
C LEU A 309 7.50 35.83 7.08
N ILE A 310 8.08 35.44 8.22
CA ILE A 310 9.40 35.90 8.68
C ILE A 310 10.48 35.55 7.67
N LYS A 311 10.48 34.31 7.13
CA LYS A 311 11.42 33.90 6.08
C LYS A 311 11.27 34.73 4.81
N LYS A 312 10.03 35.05 4.40
CA LYS A 312 9.76 35.91 3.23
C LYS A 312 10.27 37.34 3.46
N LEU A 313 10.05 37.90 4.66
CA LEU A 313 10.54 39.23 5.03
C LEU A 313 12.07 39.30 5.08
N ARG A 314 12.74 38.30 5.70
CA ARG A 314 14.22 38.22 5.75
C ARG A 314 14.87 38.00 4.39
N ARG A 315 14.20 37.32 3.46
CA ARG A 315 14.68 37.16 2.07
C ARG A 315 14.57 38.44 1.25
N SER A 316 13.67 39.35 1.62
CA SER A 316 13.55 40.66 0.97
C SER A 316 14.65 41.65 1.39
N SER A 317 15.41 41.33 2.46
CA SER A 317 16.47 42.20 3.02
C SER A 317 17.89 41.63 2.87
N SER A 318 18.07 40.49 2.20
CA SER A 318 19.37 39.81 2.05
C SER A 318 19.61 39.44 0.58
N LEU A 319 20.53 40.17 -0.08
CA LEU A 319 21.09 39.78 -1.37
C LEU A 319 21.89 38.47 -1.22
N LYS A 320 21.65 37.56 -2.16
CA LYS A 320 22.50 36.42 -2.59
C LYS A 320 23.12 35.56 -1.47
N SER A 321 22.40 34.49 -1.13
CA SER A 321 23.00 33.21 -0.74
C SER A 321 22.19 32.07 -1.38
N SER A 322 22.62 31.65 -2.56
CA SER A 322 22.20 30.43 -3.24
C SER A 322 22.82 29.22 -2.54
N GLY A 323 22.22 28.83 -1.41
CA GLY A 323 22.46 27.54 -0.77
C GLY A 323 21.26 26.64 -1.01
N MET A 324 21.51 25.47 -1.60
CA MET A 324 20.55 24.38 -1.85
C MET A 324 19.70 24.14 -0.59
N GLY A 325 18.47 24.65 -0.57
CA GLY A 325 17.59 24.59 0.60
C GLY A 325 17.25 23.14 0.91
N SER A 326 17.46 22.74 2.16
CA SER A 326 17.08 21.41 2.67
C SER A 326 15.66 21.05 2.21
N ASN A 327 15.48 19.86 1.63
CA ASN A 327 14.19 19.25 1.27
C ASN A 327 13.24 18.97 2.46
N LYS A 328 13.57 19.48 3.66
CA LYS A 328 12.77 19.28 4.87
C LYS A 328 11.51 20.14 4.84
N SER A 329 10.36 19.51 5.06
CA SER A 329 9.14 20.25 5.31
C SER A 329 9.28 21.07 6.61
N PRO A 330 8.98 22.38 6.58
CA PRO A 330 8.97 23.22 7.79
C PRO A 330 7.79 22.91 8.74
N LEU A 331 6.83 22.11 8.31
CA LEU A 331 5.70 21.64 9.11
C LEU A 331 6.08 20.42 9.93
N ASN A 332 5.75 20.43 11.22
CA ASN A 332 5.93 19.28 12.10
C ASN A 332 4.67 18.39 12.07
N PHE A 333 4.71 17.35 11.26
CA PHE A 333 3.60 16.40 11.12
C PHE A 333 3.32 15.58 12.38
N LYS A 334 4.31 15.41 13.26
CA LYS A 334 4.16 14.66 14.52
C LYS A 334 3.22 15.34 15.53
N THR A 335 2.83 16.59 15.30
CA THR A 335 1.78 17.26 16.09
C THR A 335 0.38 16.74 15.77
N GLY A 336 0.17 16.27 14.54
CA GLY A 336 -1.11 15.80 13.99
C GLY A 336 -1.21 14.28 13.83
N VAL A 337 -0.08 13.57 13.94
CA VAL A 337 0.09 12.17 13.58
C VAL A 337 1.01 11.51 14.58
N ASP A 338 0.60 10.35 15.10
CA ASP A 338 1.34 9.61 16.12
C ASP A 338 2.12 8.44 15.48
N HIS A 339 1.60 7.85 14.39
CA HIS A 339 2.25 6.76 13.65
C HIS A 339 2.22 6.95 12.14
N PHE A 340 3.31 6.59 11.46
CA PHE A 340 3.47 6.72 10.01
C PHE A 340 3.51 5.35 9.34
N CYS A 341 2.49 5.06 8.55
CA CYS A 341 2.34 3.84 7.79
C CYS A 341 2.67 4.11 6.31
N LEU A 342 3.92 3.86 5.93
CA LEU A 342 4.44 4.20 4.60
C LEU A 342 4.43 2.98 3.68
N HIS A 343 4.02 3.17 2.43
CA HIS A 343 4.06 2.08 1.44
C HIS A 343 5.50 1.56 1.21
N THR A 344 5.67 0.24 1.24
CA THR A 344 6.95 -0.45 1.04
C THR A 344 7.31 -0.60 -0.45
N GLY A 345 7.28 0.51 -1.20
CA GLY A 345 7.63 0.50 -2.62
C GLY A 345 9.10 0.14 -2.89
N GLY A 346 9.96 0.41 -1.91
CA GLY A 346 11.40 0.17 -1.91
C GLY A 346 12.10 1.14 -0.97
N LYS A 347 13.35 0.86 -0.61
CA LYS A 347 14.14 1.66 0.34
C LYS A 347 14.17 3.15 -0.02
N ALA A 348 14.41 3.49 -1.28
CA ALA A 348 14.48 4.88 -1.75
C ALA A 348 13.18 5.67 -1.56
N VAL A 349 12.02 5.00 -1.66
CA VAL A 349 10.70 5.64 -1.46
C VAL A 349 10.49 5.94 0.02
N ILE A 350 10.80 4.97 0.89
CA ILE A 350 10.70 5.13 2.35
C ILE A 350 11.61 6.27 2.82
N ASP A 351 12.87 6.27 2.38
CA ASP A 351 13.86 7.29 2.71
C ASP A 351 13.43 8.67 2.21
N GLY A 352 12.94 8.75 0.97
CA GLY A 352 12.47 9.99 0.37
C GLY A 352 11.30 10.62 1.13
N ILE A 353 10.33 9.81 1.56
CA ILE A 353 9.23 10.30 2.43
C ILE A 353 9.78 10.70 3.80
N GLY A 354 10.63 9.86 4.40
CA GLY A 354 11.21 10.12 5.72
C GLY A 354 11.94 11.45 5.80
N MET A 355 12.78 11.74 4.79
CA MET A 355 13.46 13.04 4.65
C MET A 355 12.48 14.20 4.46
N SER A 356 11.40 13.99 3.68
CA SER A 356 10.42 15.04 3.37
C SER A 356 9.57 15.41 4.59
N LEU A 357 9.24 14.43 5.44
CA LEU A 357 8.42 14.58 6.64
C LEU A 357 9.24 14.76 7.94
N ASP A 358 10.58 14.74 7.85
CA ASP A 358 11.51 14.80 8.99
C ASP A 358 11.25 13.69 10.03
N LEU A 359 11.10 12.46 9.53
CA LEU A 359 10.86 11.26 10.34
C LEU A 359 12.17 10.66 10.87
N CYS A 360 12.13 10.08 12.07
CA CYS A 360 13.25 9.37 12.66
C CYS A 360 13.16 7.86 12.41
N GLU A 361 14.19 7.10 12.78
CA GLU A 361 14.21 5.66 12.56
C GLU A 361 13.06 4.93 13.26
N TYR A 362 12.59 5.38 14.42
CA TYR A 362 11.41 4.81 15.06
C TYR A 362 10.15 4.87 14.17
N ASP A 363 9.97 5.96 13.42
CA ASP A 363 8.84 6.15 12.51
C ASP A 363 8.99 5.33 11.21
N LEU A 364 10.24 5.15 10.75
CA LEU A 364 10.55 4.46 9.48
C LEU A 364 10.68 2.94 9.65
N GLU A 365 11.04 2.47 10.84
CA GLU A 365 11.26 1.07 11.17
C GLU A 365 10.10 0.17 10.71
N PRO A 366 8.81 0.48 10.97
CA PRO A 366 7.71 -0.36 10.50
C PRO A 366 7.71 -0.60 8.99
N ALA A 367 8.00 0.43 8.20
CA ALA A 367 8.06 0.33 6.74
C ALA A 367 9.32 -0.42 6.28
N ARG A 368 10.47 -0.16 6.91
CA ARG A 368 11.74 -0.85 6.60
C ARG A 368 11.66 -2.35 6.92
N MET A 369 11.16 -2.70 8.10
CA MET A 369 11.04 -4.09 8.54
C MET A 369 10.03 -4.85 7.70
N THR A 370 8.92 -4.22 7.35
CA THR A 370 7.95 -4.81 6.41
C THR A 370 8.57 -5.07 5.04
N LEU A 371 9.32 -4.11 4.50
CA LEU A 371 10.05 -4.29 3.24
C LEU A 371 11.07 -5.44 3.34
N HIS A 372 11.77 -5.54 4.47
CA HIS A 372 12.73 -6.61 4.71
C HIS A 372 12.05 -7.99 4.78
N ARG A 373 10.99 -8.13 5.58
CA ARG A 373 10.34 -9.41 5.87
C ARG A 373 9.41 -9.90 4.75
N PHE A 374 8.70 -9.00 4.09
CA PHE A 374 7.62 -9.33 3.14
C PHE A 374 7.82 -8.72 1.76
N GLY A 375 8.75 -7.77 1.59
CA GLY A 375 8.97 -7.09 0.32
C GLY A 375 7.86 -6.11 -0.06
N ASN A 376 7.77 -5.80 -1.36
CA ASN A 376 6.71 -4.96 -1.89
C ASN A 376 5.49 -5.82 -2.30
N THR A 377 4.52 -5.94 -1.40
CA THR A 377 3.24 -6.63 -1.63
C THR A 377 2.19 -5.72 -2.32
N SER A 378 2.65 -4.78 -3.14
CA SER A 378 1.83 -3.81 -3.89
C SER A 378 0.88 -3.03 -2.95
N ALA A 379 -0.41 -2.99 -3.28
CA ALA A 379 -1.42 -2.25 -2.54
C ALA A 379 -1.67 -2.76 -1.12
N SER A 380 -1.27 -4.01 -0.82
CA SER A 380 -1.46 -4.60 0.51
C SER A 380 -0.37 -4.20 1.52
N SER A 381 0.78 -3.66 1.06
CA SER A 381 1.94 -3.34 1.91
C SER A 381 1.64 -2.47 3.12
N LEU A 382 0.74 -1.48 3.00
CA LEU A 382 0.36 -0.62 4.12
C LEU A 382 -0.18 -1.43 5.31
N TRP A 383 -0.89 -2.52 5.03
CA TRP A 383 -1.49 -3.33 6.08
C TRP A 383 -0.46 -4.19 6.80
N TYR A 384 0.61 -4.62 6.13
CA TYR A 384 1.73 -5.30 6.79
C TYR A 384 2.51 -4.36 7.70
N VAL A 385 2.68 -3.10 7.29
CA VAL A 385 3.29 -2.05 8.13
C VAL A 385 2.43 -1.78 9.37
N LEU A 386 1.12 -1.72 9.21
CA LEU A 386 0.20 -1.64 10.34
C LEU A 386 0.31 -2.88 11.25
N GLY A 387 0.34 -4.09 10.67
CA GLY A 387 0.51 -5.35 11.39
C GLY A 387 1.81 -5.38 12.20
N TYR A 388 2.91 -4.83 11.68
CA TYR A 388 4.16 -4.70 12.43
C TYR A 388 4.00 -3.82 13.67
N MET A 389 3.36 -2.65 13.51
CA MET A 389 3.11 -1.73 14.63
C MET A 389 2.17 -2.34 15.67
N GLU A 390 1.19 -3.11 15.23
CA GLU A 390 0.30 -3.89 16.10
C GLU A 390 1.07 -4.95 16.87
N ALA A 391 1.89 -5.77 16.20
CA ALA A 391 2.71 -6.81 16.84
C ALA A 391 3.73 -6.23 17.84
N LYS A 392 4.29 -5.04 17.56
CA LYS A 392 5.11 -4.26 18.51
C LYS A 392 4.32 -3.52 19.59
N LYS A 393 2.98 -3.70 19.64
CA LYS A 393 2.07 -3.09 20.64
C LYS A 393 2.15 -1.56 20.69
N ARG A 394 2.50 -0.92 19.55
CA ARG A 394 2.71 0.53 19.43
C ARG A 394 1.40 1.33 19.35
N LEU A 395 0.32 0.72 18.92
CA LEU A 395 -0.94 1.40 18.60
C LEU A 395 -1.87 1.46 19.82
N LYS A 396 -2.03 2.65 20.41
CA LYS A 396 -2.91 2.90 21.57
C LYS A 396 -4.18 3.61 21.16
N LYS A 397 -5.24 3.44 21.95
CA LYS A 397 -6.52 4.12 21.74
C LYS A 397 -6.32 5.64 21.70
N GLY A 398 -6.86 6.27 20.66
CA GLY A 398 -6.76 7.71 20.42
C GLY A 398 -5.60 8.10 19.49
N ASP A 399 -4.64 7.20 19.25
CA ASP A 399 -3.53 7.46 18.35
C ASP A 399 -4.01 7.68 16.92
N ARG A 400 -3.28 8.50 16.18
CA ARG A 400 -3.56 8.85 14.78
C ARG A 400 -2.52 8.22 13.86
N VAL A 401 -2.98 7.34 12.98
CA VAL A 401 -2.13 6.63 12.02
C VAL A 401 -2.30 7.24 10.64
N LEU A 402 -1.21 7.78 10.07
CA LEU A 402 -1.18 8.30 8.71
C LEU A 402 -0.70 7.22 7.74
N MET A 403 -1.56 6.80 6.81
CA MET A 403 -1.18 5.91 5.70
C MET A 403 -0.89 6.73 4.44
N ILE A 404 0.22 6.43 3.75
CA ILE A 404 0.59 7.07 2.47
C ILE A 404 1.01 5.99 1.46
N SER A 405 0.37 5.99 0.29
CA SER A 405 0.68 5.06 -0.81
C SER A 405 0.80 5.76 -2.16
N PHE A 406 1.54 5.11 -3.05
CA PHE A 406 1.83 5.58 -4.41
C PHE A 406 1.46 4.53 -5.44
N GLY A 407 1.18 4.94 -6.67
CA GLY A 407 0.81 4.00 -7.75
C GLY A 407 0.89 4.65 -9.12
N ALA A 408 0.79 3.84 -10.17
CA ALA A 408 0.96 4.26 -11.57
C ALA A 408 -0.04 5.33 -12.06
N GLY A 409 0.38 6.08 -13.08
CA GLY A 409 -0.31 7.27 -13.62
C GLY A 409 -0.02 8.55 -12.81
N PHE A 410 1.18 8.70 -12.26
CA PHE A 410 1.41 8.74 -10.82
C PHE A 410 0.30 9.26 -9.90
N LYS A 411 -0.09 8.42 -8.93
CA LYS A 411 -1.11 8.70 -7.90
C LYS A 411 -0.44 8.74 -6.53
N CYS A 412 -0.86 9.67 -5.67
CA CYS A 412 -0.53 9.67 -4.25
C CYS A 412 -1.83 9.68 -3.46
N ASN A 413 -2.05 8.65 -2.65
CA ASN A 413 -3.23 8.56 -1.78
C ASN A 413 -2.77 8.52 -0.33
N SER A 414 -3.49 9.24 0.52
CA SER A 414 -3.25 9.27 1.94
C SER A 414 -4.54 9.21 2.73
N CYS A 415 -4.49 8.61 3.91
CA CYS A 415 -5.59 8.67 4.86
C CYS A 415 -5.09 8.74 6.30
N LEU A 416 -5.91 9.34 7.15
CA LEU A 416 -5.68 9.39 8.59
C LEU A 416 -6.71 8.52 9.29
N TRP A 417 -6.25 7.59 10.09
CA TRP A 417 -7.05 6.76 10.98
C TRP A 417 -6.91 7.22 12.42
N GLU A 418 -7.97 7.09 13.20
CA GLU A 418 -7.95 7.19 14.66
C GLU A 418 -8.10 5.76 15.23
N VAL A 419 -7.18 5.34 16.10
CA VAL A 419 -7.20 4.04 16.77
C VAL A 419 -8.29 4.04 17.83
N MET A 420 -9.19 3.06 17.77
CA MET A 420 -10.42 3.06 18.58
C MET A 420 -10.29 2.26 19.88
N LYS A 421 -9.29 1.37 19.96
CA LYS A 421 -8.93 0.55 21.12
C LYS A 421 -7.46 0.17 21.04
N ASP A 422 -6.84 -0.19 22.16
CA ASP A 422 -5.46 -0.65 22.17
C ASP A 422 -5.30 -1.91 21.32
N LEU A 423 -4.31 -1.90 20.43
CA LEU A 423 -3.98 -3.02 19.55
C LEU A 423 -2.64 -3.62 19.98
N GLY A 424 -2.52 -4.94 19.94
CA GLY A 424 -1.32 -5.60 20.47
C GLY A 424 -1.32 -7.12 20.57
N ASN A 425 -2.48 -7.78 20.45
CA ASN A 425 -2.61 -9.25 20.50
C ASN A 425 -3.59 -9.69 19.39
N THR A 426 -3.12 -9.69 18.14
CA THR A 426 -3.89 -10.21 17.02
C THR A 426 -3.10 -11.33 16.37
N ASN A 427 -3.77 -12.44 16.05
CA ASN A 427 -3.24 -13.52 15.23
C ASN A 427 -2.89 -12.95 13.84
N ASN A 428 -1.68 -12.43 13.70
CA ASN A 428 -1.20 -11.68 12.54
C ASN A 428 0.10 -12.31 12.01
N VAL A 429 0.51 -11.90 10.80
CA VAL A 429 1.61 -12.53 10.06
C VAL A 429 3.01 -12.30 10.65
N TRP A 430 3.13 -11.48 11.69
CA TRP A 430 4.38 -11.20 12.41
C TRP A 430 4.54 -12.03 13.68
N ASP A 431 3.48 -12.67 14.19
CA ASP A 431 3.49 -13.26 15.54
C ASP A 431 4.60 -14.30 15.74
N ASP A 432 5.00 -15.00 14.69
CA ASP A 432 6.04 -16.02 14.73
C ASP A 432 7.46 -15.47 14.64
N CYS A 433 7.64 -14.19 14.31
CA CYS A 433 8.98 -13.61 14.10
C CYS A 433 9.16 -12.19 14.66
N ILE A 434 8.16 -11.60 15.32
CA ILE A 434 8.21 -10.19 15.71
C ILE A 434 9.34 -9.89 16.70
N ASP A 435 9.69 -10.86 17.55
CA ASP A 435 10.73 -10.70 18.56
C ASP A 435 12.14 -10.62 17.94
N ASP A 436 12.32 -11.17 16.73
CA ASP A 436 13.58 -11.12 15.97
C ASP A 436 13.77 -9.81 15.17
N TYR A 437 12.80 -8.90 15.23
CA TYR A 437 12.82 -7.64 14.48
C TYR A 437 12.98 -6.42 15.40
N PRO A 438 13.77 -5.40 15.01
CA PRO A 438 14.64 -5.38 13.84
C PRO A 438 15.85 -6.34 14.00
N PRO A 439 16.31 -6.99 12.91
CA PRO A 439 17.49 -7.83 12.98
C PRO A 439 18.75 -6.98 13.23
N GLU A 440 19.80 -7.61 13.77
CA GLU A 440 21.08 -6.94 14.06
C GLU A 440 21.74 -6.35 12.81
N SER A 441 21.57 -7.01 11.66
CA SER A 441 22.11 -6.59 10.38
C SER A 441 21.06 -6.67 9.29
N LEU A 442 21.04 -5.63 8.44
CA LEU A 442 20.28 -5.60 7.19
C LEU A 442 21.18 -5.87 5.97
N ALA A 443 22.38 -6.45 6.20
CA ALA A 443 23.28 -6.84 5.12
C ALA A 443 22.62 -7.92 4.27
N ASN A 444 22.59 -7.71 2.96
CA ASN A 444 21.96 -8.65 2.04
C ASN A 444 22.99 -9.72 1.61
N PRO A 445 22.73 -11.02 1.86
CA PRO A 445 23.70 -12.10 1.63
C PRO A 445 24.00 -12.37 0.15
N PHE A 446 23.24 -11.79 -0.79
CA PHE A 446 23.60 -11.83 -2.21
C PHE A 446 24.98 -11.23 -2.49
N MET A 447 25.38 -10.20 -1.74
CA MET A 447 26.68 -9.56 -1.98
C MET A 447 27.82 -10.54 -1.66
N GLU A 448 27.68 -11.34 -0.61
CA GLU A 448 28.64 -12.37 -0.26
C GLU A 448 28.64 -13.50 -1.29
N LYS A 449 27.45 -14.01 -1.66
CA LYS A 449 27.32 -15.19 -2.53
C LYS A 449 27.61 -14.92 -4.01
N TYR A 450 27.18 -13.77 -4.53
CA TYR A 450 27.23 -13.42 -5.95
C TYR A 450 28.12 -12.21 -6.25
N GLY A 451 28.80 -11.65 -5.24
CA GLY A 451 29.68 -10.48 -5.37
C GLY A 451 30.84 -10.66 -6.36
N TRP A 452 31.28 -11.90 -6.57
CA TRP A 452 32.32 -12.27 -7.53
C TRP A 452 32.02 -11.79 -8.96
N ILE A 453 30.75 -11.62 -9.33
CA ILE A 453 30.34 -11.13 -10.66
C ILE A 453 30.94 -9.75 -10.95
N ASN A 454 31.14 -8.92 -9.93
CA ASN A 454 31.74 -7.58 -10.11
C ASN A 454 33.20 -7.63 -10.57
N ASN A 455 33.91 -8.74 -10.31
CA ASN A 455 35.32 -8.93 -10.67
C ASN A 455 35.52 -9.46 -12.11
N VAL A 456 34.43 -9.82 -12.80
CA VAL A 456 34.49 -10.25 -14.20
C VAL A 456 34.56 -8.99 -15.09
N GLU A 457 35.66 -8.78 -15.78
CA GLU A 457 35.88 -7.59 -16.63
C GLU A 457 35.37 -7.78 -18.06
N ASP A 458 35.54 -8.98 -18.62
CA ASP A 458 35.16 -9.29 -20.00
C ASP A 458 33.81 -10.01 -20.07
N ALA A 459 32.85 -9.39 -20.76
CA ALA A 459 31.52 -9.94 -20.96
C ALA A 459 31.50 -11.11 -21.95
N SER A 460 32.47 -11.21 -22.85
CA SER A 460 32.50 -12.24 -23.91
C SER A 460 32.88 -13.63 -23.39
N THR A 461 33.59 -13.69 -22.27
CA THR A 461 34.03 -14.92 -21.61
C THR A 461 33.12 -15.34 -20.44
N PHE A 462 32.13 -14.51 -20.09
CA PHE A 462 31.25 -14.77 -18.96
C PHE A 462 30.29 -15.94 -19.24
N LYS A 463 30.30 -16.92 -18.33
CA LYS A 463 29.27 -17.96 -18.23
C LYS A 463 28.75 -18.00 -16.80
N PHE A 464 27.42 -17.96 -16.64
CA PHE A 464 26.83 -18.16 -15.33
C PHE A 464 27.07 -19.61 -14.89
N PRO A 465 27.64 -19.87 -13.70
CA PRO A 465 28.02 -21.21 -13.28
C PRO A 465 26.85 -22.19 -13.31
N ASP A 466 27.05 -23.36 -13.92
CA ASP A 466 25.99 -24.38 -14.04
C ASP A 466 25.55 -24.92 -12.68
N SER A 467 26.41 -24.88 -11.66
CA SER A 467 26.07 -25.21 -10.27
C SER A 467 25.09 -24.23 -9.62
N LEU A 468 24.81 -23.09 -10.26
CA LEU A 468 23.90 -22.05 -9.80
C LEU A 468 22.64 -21.94 -10.68
N LYS A 469 22.49 -22.80 -11.70
CA LYS A 469 21.30 -22.88 -12.57
C LYS A 469 20.24 -23.81 -12.01
#